data_AF-A0A2V7Y2C0-F1
#
_entry.id   AF-A0A2V7Y2C0-F1
#
_cell.length_a   1.000
_cell.length_b   1.000
_cell.length_c   1.000
_cell.angle_alpha   90.00
_cell.angle_beta   90.00
_cell.angle_gamma   90.00
#
_symmetry.space_group_name_H-M   'P 1'
#
loop_
_entity.id
_entity.type
_entity.pdbx_description
1 polymer ?
#
loop_
_entity_poly.entity_id
_entity_poly.type
_entity_poly.pdbx_seq_one_letter_code
_entity_poly.pdbx_strand_id
1 'polypeptide(L)'
;MTAIHTLGELRNSGYRVRSVKDEMRENLLGKIAHREKIFPGIHGYDRTVIPALHNAILSKHDIILLGLRGQAKTRILRSLTSLLDERIPVIEGCEINDSPLQPACKRCRRLAAEKGADLPISWMHRDERYREKLDTPDLTVADLVGDIDPIKAANQRLTYADEEVIHYGIIPRTNRGIFAINELPDLAPRIQVALLNILEERDLQIRGFPVRIPMDVVLVFSANPEDYTSRGNIITPLKDRIDSQILTHYPQSVETALQITNQEAWLDRNAKTTIEIPAYIRELVEQIAFVARESELVDQSSGVSARLTISAIELLQSNLERRAALTGDAHVFPRLSDLAMVLPAITGKVEMVYEGEQQGAEVVARKLIGTAVGKLFETKFPPIERAGVGARRGMEMDHDDLDDAFAGRRVKKPQPQQREEPRANAKSEPNYDSILAWFVDGNKITLSDEQPFADYFRELNRIPKLAETARKYIQAKNDFELAFWMEMVLEGMHQALRLSREDLDSTITFHELMKFNVLRTVK
;
A
#
# COMPACT_ATOMS: atom_id res chain seq x y z
N MET A 1 18.23 -18.03 30.68
CA MET A 1 17.68 -17.10 31.68
C MET A 1 16.29 -17.48 32.18
N THR A 2 15.46 -18.20 31.39
CA THR A 2 14.09 -18.60 31.78
C THR A 2 13.95 -19.61 32.91
N ALA A 3 15.06 -20.23 33.35
CA ALA A 3 15.09 -21.14 34.51
C ALA A 3 15.15 -20.40 35.86
N ILE A 4 15.16 -19.06 35.84
CA ILE A 4 15.12 -18.20 37.03
C ILE A 4 13.64 -17.96 37.37
N HIS A 5 13.25 -18.30 38.59
CA HIS A 5 11.86 -18.24 39.06
C HIS A 5 11.66 -17.34 40.28
N THR A 6 12.75 -16.83 40.88
CA THR A 6 12.68 -15.95 42.06
C THR A 6 13.48 -14.66 41.91
N LEU A 7 13.15 -13.65 42.71
CA LEU A 7 13.89 -12.39 42.77
C LEU A 7 15.34 -12.58 43.23
N GLY A 8 15.58 -13.51 44.16
CA GLY A 8 16.93 -13.83 44.64
C GLY A 8 17.84 -14.35 43.52
N GLU A 9 17.34 -15.32 42.74
CA GLU A 9 18.04 -15.85 41.57
C GLU A 9 18.26 -14.77 40.50
N LEU A 10 17.25 -13.92 40.27
CA LEU A 10 17.34 -12.82 39.30
C LEU A 10 18.45 -11.84 39.67
N ARG A 11 18.55 -11.46 40.96
CA ARG A 11 19.64 -10.61 41.46
C ARG A 11 21.01 -11.26 41.28
N ASN A 12 21.12 -12.55 41.60
CA ASN A 12 22.37 -13.30 41.46
C ASN A 12 22.81 -13.46 40.00
N SER A 13 21.87 -13.46 39.05
CA SER A 13 22.17 -13.49 37.61
C SER A 13 22.79 -12.19 37.07
N GLY A 14 22.75 -11.11 37.86
CA GLY A 14 23.23 -9.78 37.44
C GLY A 14 22.30 -9.05 36.48
N TYR A 15 21.04 -9.48 36.35
CA TYR A 15 20.05 -8.83 35.48
C TYR A 15 19.86 -7.36 35.85
N ARG A 16 19.87 -6.49 34.84
CA ARG A 16 19.66 -5.04 35.00
C ARG A 16 18.38 -4.62 34.32
N VAL A 17 17.55 -3.86 35.05
CA VAL A 17 16.36 -3.21 34.46
C VAL A 17 16.83 -2.08 33.57
N ARG A 18 16.35 -2.06 32.33
CA ARG A 18 16.48 -0.96 31.37
C ARG A 18 15.09 -0.44 31.06
N SER A 19 15.00 0.84 30.70
CA SER A 19 13.76 1.37 30.11
C SER A 19 13.54 0.74 28.73
N VAL A 20 12.29 0.67 28.26
CA VAL A 20 11.98 0.17 26.91
C VAL A 20 12.71 1.00 25.85
N LYS A 21 12.83 2.32 26.07
CA LYS A 21 13.54 3.22 25.16
C LYS A 21 15.04 2.92 25.12
N ASP A 22 15.67 2.59 26.24
CA ASP A 22 17.08 2.17 26.29
C ASP A 22 17.29 0.81 25.62
N GLU A 23 16.42 -0.14 25.91
CA GLU A 23 16.42 -1.48 25.32
C GLU A 23 16.32 -1.42 23.79
N MET A 24 15.32 -0.69 23.25
CA MET A 24 15.15 -0.50 21.82
C MET A 24 16.38 0.15 21.17
N ARG A 25 16.97 1.15 21.83
CA ARG A 25 18.18 1.82 21.34
C ARG A 25 19.38 0.89 21.28
N GLU A 26 19.66 0.15 22.35
CA GLU A 26 20.80 -0.78 22.41
C GLU A 26 20.66 -1.92 21.41
N ASN A 27 19.46 -2.51 21.32
CA ASN A 27 19.17 -3.58 20.37
C ASN A 27 19.23 -3.10 18.92
N LEU A 28 18.76 -1.87 18.65
CA LEU A 28 18.90 -1.25 17.33
C LEU A 28 20.38 -1.06 16.94
N LEU A 29 21.21 -0.51 17.84
CA LEU A 29 22.65 -0.35 17.59
C LEU A 29 23.33 -1.70 17.32
N GLY A 30 22.97 -2.73 18.09
CA GLY A 30 23.42 -4.09 17.88
C GLY A 30 23.06 -4.60 16.47
N LYS A 31 21.79 -4.50 16.08
CA LYS A 31 21.32 -4.94 14.76
C LYS A 31 21.99 -4.19 13.61
N ILE A 32 22.18 -2.87 13.74
CA ILE A 32 22.89 -2.05 12.75
C ILE A 32 24.34 -2.52 12.62
N ALA A 33 25.05 -2.75 13.73
CA ALA A 33 26.44 -3.20 13.71
C ALA A 33 26.60 -4.58 13.01
N HIS A 34 25.63 -5.47 13.19
CA HIS A 34 25.62 -6.80 12.56
C HIS A 34 24.97 -6.83 11.16
N ARG A 35 24.53 -5.68 10.63
CA ARG A 35 23.83 -5.56 9.34
C ARG A 35 22.58 -6.44 9.24
N GLU A 36 21.88 -6.62 10.34
CA GLU A 36 20.61 -7.35 10.37
C GLU A 36 19.48 -6.52 9.76
N LYS A 37 18.54 -7.18 9.07
CA LYS A 37 17.31 -6.52 8.62
C LYS A 37 16.38 -6.27 9.81
N ILE A 38 16.08 -5.01 10.08
CA ILE A 38 15.21 -4.59 11.20
C ILE A 38 13.73 -4.61 10.81
N PHE A 39 13.42 -4.19 9.57
CA PHE A 39 12.06 -4.08 9.06
C PHE A 39 11.86 -5.06 7.88
N PRO A 40 11.69 -6.37 8.16
CA PRO A 40 11.49 -7.35 7.10
C PRO A 40 10.21 -7.08 6.31
N GLY A 41 10.28 -7.25 4.99
CA GLY A 41 9.14 -7.04 4.08
C GLY A 41 8.71 -5.58 3.88
N ILE A 42 9.53 -4.62 4.31
CA ILE A 42 9.41 -3.20 3.96
C ILE A 42 10.40 -2.90 2.83
N HIS A 43 9.89 -2.37 1.72
CA HIS A 43 10.67 -2.09 0.52
C HIS A 43 10.60 -0.59 0.16
N GLY A 44 11.70 -0.02 -0.33
CA GLY A 44 11.74 1.35 -0.84
C GLY A 44 11.96 2.46 0.17
N TYR A 45 12.23 2.12 1.43
CA TYR A 45 12.40 3.07 2.54
C TYR A 45 13.83 3.19 3.06
N ASP A 46 14.78 2.46 2.46
CA ASP A 46 16.17 2.35 2.91
C ASP A 46 16.90 3.69 3.01
N ARG A 47 16.52 4.67 2.18
CA ARG A 47 17.16 5.99 2.10
C ARG A 47 16.31 7.11 2.69
N THR A 48 15.10 6.82 3.18
CA THR A 48 14.11 7.83 3.59
C THR A 48 13.56 7.51 4.98
N VAL A 49 12.55 6.64 5.07
CA VAL A 49 11.79 6.37 6.30
C VAL A 49 12.61 5.55 7.30
N ILE A 50 13.38 4.55 6.85
CA ILE A 50 14.16 3.68 7.74
C ILE A 50 15.27 4.46 8.47
N PRO A 51 16.09 5.31 7.81
CA PRO A 51 17.04 6.16 8.51
C PRO A 51 16.38 7.12 9.51
N ALA A 52 15.22 7.70 9.17
CA ALA A 52 14.48 8.56 10.08
C ALA A 52 13.98 7.81 11.32
N LEU A 53 13.48 6.58 11.14
CA LEU A 53 13.10 5.68 12.24
C LEU A 53 14.30 5.34 13.12
N HIS A 54 15.44 5.02 12.53
CA HIS A 54 16.66 4.74 13.29
C HIS A 54 17.02 5.94 14.16
N ASN A 55 17.08 7.14 13.59
CA ASN A 55 17.41 8.35 14.34
C ASN A 55 16.40 8.62 15.46
N ALA A 56 15.10 8.46 15.21
CA ALA A 56 14.07 8.66 16.23
C ALA A 56 14.20 7.66 17.40
N ILE A 57 14.40 6.37 17.10
CA ILE A 57 14.58 5.33 18.13
C ILE A 57 15.87 5.58 18.91
N LEU A 58 16.97 5.92 18.23
CA LEU A 58 18.22 6.28 18.89
C LEU A 58 18.01 7.51 19.81
N SER A 59 17.26 8.51 19.38
CA SER A 59 16.94 9.67 20.22
C SER A 59 15.92 9.38 21.33
N LYS A 60 15.44 8.13 21.47
CA LYS A 60 14.45 7.71 22.46
C LYS A 60 13.11 8.46 22.33
N HIS A 61 12.75 8.81 21.09
CA HIS A 61 11.56 9.58 20.78
C HIS A 61 10.29 8.72 20.76
N ASP A 62 9.16 9.30 21.14
CA ASP A 62 7.85 8.79 20.71
C ASP A 62 7.59 9.24 19.25
N ILE A 63 7.02 8.36 18.43
CA ILE A 63 7.08 8.49 16.95
C ILE A 63 5.69 8.53 16.34
N ILE A 64 5.45 9.45 15.41
CA ILE A 64 4.29 9.41 14.52
C ILE A 64 4.71 9.18 13.07
N LEU A 65 4.11 8.15 12.45
CA LEU A 65 4.19 7.90 11.02
C LEU A 65 3.04 8.59 10.30
N LEU A 66 3.37 9.55 9.44
CA LEU A 66 2.38 10.25 8.62
C LEU A 66 2.48 9.80 7.17
N GLY A 67 1.37 9.33 6.63
CA GLY A 67 1.24 9.09 5.20
C GLY A 67 -0.12 8.53 4.83
N LEU A 68 -0.33 8.35 3.53
CA LEU A 68 -1.61 7.88 3.01
C LEU A 68 -1.83 6.39 3.29
N ARG A 69 -3.01 5.88 2.92
CA ARG A 69 -3.38 4.48 3.13
C ARG A 69 -2.48 3.54 2.33
N GLY A 70 -2.09 2.41 2.91
CA GLY A 70 -1.25 1.42 2.22
C GLY A 70 0.24 1.77 2.07
N GLN A 71 0.77 2.71 2.86
CA GLN A 71 2.20 3.04 2.93
C GLN A 71 2.95 2.31 4.07
N ALA A 72 2.56 1.05 4.35
CA ALA A 72 3.19 0.17 5.33
C ALA A 72 3.31 0.65 6.81
N LYS A 73 2.67 1.76 7.20
CA LYS A 73 2.73 2.34 8.56
C LYS A 73 2.52 1.30 9.67
N THR A 74 1.39 0.59 9.66
CA THR A 74 1.08 -0.43 10.68
C THR A 74 2.08 -1.60 10.69
N ARG A 75 2.61 -1.99 9.52
CA ARG A 75 3.64 -3.04 9.44
C ARG A 75 4.95 -2.59 10.10
N ILE A 76 5.34 -1.33 9.91
CA ILE A 76 6.50 -0.73 10.58
C ILE A 76 6.29 -0.75 12.10
N LEU A 77 5.14 -0.25 12.58
CA LEU A 77 4.85 -0.17 14.02
C LEU A 77 4.92 -1.55 14.69
N ARG A 78 4.32 -2.58 14.08
CA ARG A 78 4.39 -3.96 14.58
C ARG A 78 5.81 -4.53 14.55
N SER A 79 6.63 -4.14 13.58
CA SER A 79 8.02 -4.63 13.45
C SER A 79 8.96 -4.07 14.53
N LEU A 80 8.59 -2.98 15.21
CA LEU A 80 9.38 -2.41 16.31
C LEU A 80 9.55 -3.39 17.48
N THR A 81 8.64 -4.36 17.63
CA THR A 81 8.77 -5.45 18.60
C THR A 81 10.05 -6.26 18.44
N SER A 82 10.61 -6.33 17.23
CA SER A 82 11.89 -7.00 16.97
C SER A 82 13.09 -6.33 17.64
N LEU A 83 12.93 -5.09 18.12
CA LEU A 83 13.92 -4.33 18.88
C LEU A 83 13.81 -4.56 20.39
N LEU A 84 12.82 -5.33 20.84
CA LEU A 84 12.68 -5.75 22.24
C LEU A 84 13.44 -7.06 22.47
N ASP A 85 14.02 -7.20 23.66
CA ASP A 85 14.56 -8.43 24.19
C ASP A 85 13.49 -9.52 24.13
N GLU A 86 13.90 -10.74 23.74
CA GLU A 86 12.99 -11.87 23.57
C GLU A 86 12.10 -12.10 24.79
N ARG A 87 12.66 -11.97 26.00
CA ARG A 87 11.93 -12.10 27.26
C ARG A 87 12.41 -11.15 28.34
N ILE A 88 11.47 -10.64 29.15
CA ILE A 88 11.75 -9.85 30.36
C ILE A 88 11.13 -10.52 31.60
N PRO A 89 11.76 -10.38 32.79
CA PRO A 89 11.18 -10.86 34.03
C PRO A 89 10.09 -9.91 34.51
N VAL A 90 8.96 -10.45 34.95
CA VAL A 90 7.82 -9.74 35.53
C VAL A 90 7.39 -10.42 36.83
N ILE A 91 6.77 -9.68 37.75
CA ILE A 91 6.22 -10.27 38.98
C ILE A 91 5.02 -11.15 38.63
N GLU A 92 5.00 -12.38 39.15
CA GLU A 92 3.93 -13.34 38.85
C GLU A 92 2.54 -12.79 39.25
N GLY A 93 1.58 -12.93 38.33
CA GLY A 93 0.21 -12.45 38.50
C GLY A 93 0.05 -10.92 38.52
N CYS A 94 1.06 -10.16 38.11
CA CYS A 94 0.95 -8.70 37.99
C CYS A 94 0.18 -8.32 36.72
N GLU A 95 -0.84 -7.46 36.85
CA GLU A 95 -1.64 -7.00 35.71
C GLU A 95 -0.90 -5.98 34.82
N ILE A 96 0.11 -5.28 35.37
CA ILE A 96 0.84 -4.19 34.69
C ILE A 96 2.32 -4.53 34.44
N ASN A 97 2.67 -5.82 34.44
CA ASN A 97 4.02 -6.30 34.08
C ASN A 97 5.16 -5.69 34.93
N ASP A 98 4.90 -5.42 36.21
CA ASP A 98 5.89 -4.81 37.12
C ASP A 98 7.23 -5.55 37.11
N SER A 99 8.30 -4.75 37.16
CA SER A 99 9.66 -5.26 37.35
C SER A 99 9.82 -5.88 38.74
N PRO A 100 10.32 -7.12 38.86
CA PRO A 100 10.65 -7.72 40.16
C PRO A 100 11.68 -6.93 40.95
N LEU A 101 12.52 -6.15 40.26
CA LEU A 101 13.57 -5.33 40.88
C LEU A 101 13.08 -3.93 41.27
N GLN A 102 12.00 -3.44 40.65
CA GLN A 102 11.44 -2.10 40.84
C GLN A 102 9.90 -2.15 40.73
N PRO A 103 9.19 -2.76 41.70
CA PRO A 103 7.72 -2.87 41.65
C PRO A 103 7.05 -1.50 41.82
N ALA A 104 6.08 -1.18 40.95
CA ALA A 104 5.35 0.09 40.99
C ALA A 104 3.99 -0.04 41.69
N CYS A 105 3.19 -1.05 41.37
CA CYS A 105 1.84 -1.17 41.93
C CYS A 105 1.86 -1.60 43.41
N LYS A 106 0.85 -1.18 44.18
CA LYS A 106 0.74 -1.48 45.61
C LYS A 106 0.85 -2.98 45.92
N ARG A 107 0.14 -3.83 45.16
CA ARG A 107 0.16 -5.30 45.32
C ARG A 107 1.59 -5.86 45.21
N CYS A 108 2.32 -5.44 44.17
CA CYS A 108 3.68 -5.90 43.90
C CYS A 108 4.69 -5.37 44.92
N ARG A 109 4.55 -4.10 45.36
CA ARG A 109 5.39 -3.54 46.43
C ARG A 109 5.22 -4.30 47.75
N ARG A 110 3.97 -4.61 48.12
CA ARG A 110 3.65 -5.42 49.30
C ARG A 110 4.22 -6.83 49.17
N LEU A 111 3.98 -7.51 48.05
CA LEU A 111 4.46 -8.87 47.82
C LEU A 111 6.00 -8.96 47.84
N ALA A 112 6.69 -7.97 47.28
CA ALA A 112 8.14 -7.88 47.30
C ALA A 112 8.69 -7.67 48.72
N ALA A 113 8.00 -6.89 49.55
CA ALA A 113 8.36 -6.71 50.96
C ALA A 113 8.13 -7.96 51.80
N GLU A 114 7.03 -8.68 51.55
CA GLU A 114 6.66 -9.91 52.27
C GLU A 114 7.56 -11.10 51.93
N LYS A 115 7.82 -11.32 50.62
CA LYS A 115 8.54 -12.51 50.15
C LYS A 115 10.04 -12.31 49.98
N GLY A 116 10.52 -11.07 49.91
CA GLY A 116 11.95 -10.78 49.75
C GLY A 116 12.57 -11.53 48.57
N ALA A 117 13.59 -12.37 48.84
CA ALA A 117 14.28 -13.15 47.82
C ALA A 117 13.38 -14.20 47.14
N ASP A 118 12.34 -14.69 47.82
CA ASP A 118 11.44 -15.73 47.32
C ASP A 118 10.25 -15.16 46.51
N LEU A 119 10.28 -13.87 46.17
CA LEU A 119 9.27 -13.25 45.31
C LEU A 119 9.24 -13.99 43.96
N PRO A 120 8.11 -14.63 43.58
CA PRO A 120 8.04 -15.37 42.33
C PRO A 120 7.99 -14.44 41.12
N ILE A 121 8.70 -14.85 40.07
CA ILE A 121 8.76 -14.14 38.79
C ILE A 121 8.30 -15.04 37.65
N SER A 122 7.75 -14.43 36.61
CA SER A 122 7.48 -15.06 35.32
C SER A 122 8.23 -14.32 34.19
N TRP A 123 8.32 -14.94 33.01
CA TRP A 123 9.03 -14.39 31.86
C TRP A 123 8.04 -14.06 30.73
N MET A 124 7.88 -12.78 30.45
CA MET A 124 7.01 -12.25 29.40
C MET A 124 7.76 -12.16 28.07
N HIS A 125 7.17 -12.69 27.00
CA HIS A 125 7.76 -12.65 25.66
C HIS A 125 7.54 -11.28 24.97
N ARG A 126 8.43 -10.88 24.06
CA ARG A 126 8.33 -9.60 23.32
C ARG A 126 7.02 -9.39 22.58
N ASP A 127 6.41 -10.45 22.06
CA ASP A 127 5.16 -10.35 21.31
C ASP A 127 3.98 -9.97 22.22
N GLU A 128 4.07 -10.26 23.51
CA GLU A 128 3.07 -9.88 24.51
C GLU A 128 3.21 -8.40 24.93
N ARG A 129 4.36 -7.78 24.62
CA ARG A 129 4.73 -6.41 25.00
C ARG A 129 4.28 -5.37 23.97
N TYR A 130 3.60 -5.79 22.91
CA TYR A 130 2.98 -4.89 21.94
C TYR A 130 1.47 -4.94 22.05
N ARG A 131 0.86 -3.78 22.21
CA ARG A 131 -0.59 -3.63 22.07
C ARG A 131 -0.88 -2.52 21.10
N GLU A 132 -1.86 -2.76 20.25
CA GLU A 132 -2.38 -1.75 19.36
C GLU A 132 -3.84 -1.50 19.64
N LYS A 133 -4.28 -0.27 19.44
CA LYS A 133 -5.69 0.08 19.45
C LYS A 133 -6.04 0.80 18.16
N LEU A 134 -7.10 0.31 17.51
CA LEU A 134 -7.77 1.02 16.42
C LEU A 134 -8.87 1.88 17.03
N ASP A 135 -9.16 3.00 16.39
CA ASP A 135 -10.31 3.80 16.75
C ASP A 135 -11.58 2.95 16.68
N THR A 136 -12.34 2.99 17.77
CA THR A 136 -13.64 2.37 17.89
C THR A 136 -14.51 3.41 18.59
N PRO A 137 -15.70 3.75 18.06
CA PRO A 137 -16.51 4.87 18.56
C PRO A 137 -16.85 4.76 20.05
N ASP A 138 -16.87 3.55 20.59
CA ASP A 138 -17.18 3.26 22.00
C ASP A 138 -15.97 3.36 22.94
N LEU A 139 -14.79 3.75 22.44
CA LEU A 139 -13.59 3.80 23.27
C LEU A 139 -13.73 4.86 24.37
N THR A 140 -13.49 4.44 25.60
CA THR A 140 -13.49 5.32 26.78
C THR A 140 -12.08 5.56 27.30
N VAL A 141 -11.91 6.62 28.09
CA VAL A 141 -10.64 6.87 28.80
C VAL A 141 -10.36 5.74 29.80
N ALA A 142 -11.40 5.16 30.41
CA ALA A 142 -11.29 4.04 31.34
C ALA A 142 -10.69 2.79 30.66
N ASP A 143 -11.01 2.51 29.40
CA ASP A 143 -10.43 1.38 28.66
C ASP A 143 -8.92 1.54 28.43
N LEU A 144 -8.43 2.78 28.30
CA LEU A 144 -7.02 3.06 28.06
C LEU A 144 -6.21 3.14 29.35
N VAL A 145 -6.73 3.91 30.31
CA VAL A 145 -6.03 4.29 31.54
C VAL A 145 -6.39 3.37 32.70
N GLY A 146 -7.66 2.98 32.79
CA GLY A 146 -8.24 2.25 33.90
C GLY A 146 -9.27 3.08 34.68
N ASP A 147 -10.05 2.40 35.50
CA ASP A 147 -11.04 3.01 36.40
C ASP A 147 -11.19 2.17 37.67
N ILE A 148 -12.01 2.63 38.60
CA ILE A 148 -12.41 1.92 39.81
C ILE A 148 -13.37 0.80 39.44
N ASP A 149 -13.14 -0.43 39.93
CA ASP A 149 -14.07 -1.55 39.79
C ASP A 149 -14.90 -1.76 41.08
N PRO A 150 -16.18 -1.34 41.12
CA PRO A 150 -17.02 -1.47 42.30
C PRO A 150 -17.31 -2.93 42.68
N ILE A 151 -17.33 -3.83 41.70
CA ILE A 151 -17.58 -5.26 41.92
C ILE A 151 -16.37 -5.87 42.62
N LYS A 152 -15.16 -5.53 42.18
CA LYS A 152 -13.92 -5.92 42.84
C LYS A 152 -13.84 -5.37 44.27
N ALA A 153 -14.20 -4.11 44.49
CA ALA A 153 -14.27 -3.50 45.82
C ALA A 153 -15.21 -4.25 46.76
N ALA A 154 -16.43 -4.54 46.31
CA ALA A 154 -17.44 -5.24 47.10
C ALA A 154 -17.03 -6.67 47.45
N ASN A 155 -16.56 -7.43 46.45
CA ASN A 155 -16.15 -8.83 46.63
C ASN A 155 -14.94 -8.97 47.57
N GLN A 156 -13.98 -8.06 47.47
CA GLN A 156 -12.76 -8.08 48.28
C GLN A 156 -12.90 -7.30 49.59
N ARG A 157 -14.07 -6.69 49.85
CA ARG A 157 -14.36 -5.84 51.02
C ARG A 157 -13.33 -4.70 51.19
N LEU A 158 -12.87 -4.15 50.07
CA LEU A 158 -11.91 -3.05 50.02
C LEU A 158 -12.65 -1.71 49.95
N THR A 159 -12.03 -0.66 50.49
CA THR A 159 -12.57 0.69 50.33
C THR A 159 -12.27 1.21 48.92
N TYR A 160 -13.08 2.15 48.43
CA TYR A 160 -12.81 2.84 47.15
C TYR A 160 -11.50 3.63 47.14
N ALA A 161 -10.88 3.85 48.31
CA ALA A 161 -9.57 4.48 48.45
C ALA A 161 -8.41 3.46 48.41
N ASP A 162 -8.70 2.16 48.27
CA ASP A 162 -7.66 1.15 48.09
C ASP A 162 -7.28 0.98 46.62
N GLU A 163 -5.99 1.20 46.29
CA GLU A 163 -5.44 1.00 44.94
C GLU A 163 -5.68 -0.41 44.39
N GLU A 164 -5.87 -1.44 45.22
CA GLU A 164 -6.14 -2.80 44.73
C GLU A 164 -7.51 -2.94 44.03
N VAL A 165 -8.41 -1.97 44.19
CA VAL A 165 -9.71 -1.86 43.50
C VAL A 165 -9.57 -1.43 42.03
N ILE A 166 -8.42 -0.89 41.65
CA ILE A 166 -8.17 -0.42 40.29
C ILE A 166 -8.33 -1.56 39.28
N HIS A 167 -9.08 -1.29 38.21
CA HIS A 167 -9.06 -2.06 36.99
C HIS A 167 -8.18 -1.35 35.97
N TYR A 168 -7.05 -1.96 35.62
CA TYR A 168 -6.10 -1.36 34.69
C TYR A 168 -6.58 -1.43 33.24
N GLY A 169 -6.50 -0.29 32.56
CA GLY A 169 -6.72 -0.19 31.11
C GLY A 169 -5.57 -0.78 30.29
N ILE A 170 -5.65 -0.60 28.97
CA ILE A 170 -4.69 -1.19 28.02
C ILE A 170 -3.27 -0.61 28.18
N ILE A 171 -3.12 0.68 28.48
CA ILE A 171 -1.81 1.33 28.58
C ILE A 171 -0.99 0.78 29.77
N PRO A 172 -1.51 0.75 31.02
CA PRO A 172 -0.79 0.11 32.12
C PRO A 172 -0.46 -1.37 31.86
N ARG A 173 -1.34 -2.11 31.18
CA ARG A 173 -1.10 -3.52 30.79
C ARG A 173 -0.03 -3.67 29.69
N THR A 174 0.37 -2.57 29.06
CA THR A 174 1.46 -2.49 28.07
C THR A 174 2.75 -1.92 28.69
N ASN A 175 2.77 -1.68 30.01
CA ASN A 175 3.95 -1.23 30.71
C ASN A 175 5.15 -2.16 30.43
N ARG A 176 6.31 -1.54 30.25
CA ARG A 176 7.54 -2.14 29.71
C ARG A 176 7.38 -2.67 28.28
N GLY A 177 6.57 -2.00 27.46
CA GLY A 177 6.27 -2.38 26.08
C GLY A 177 6.04 -1.21 25.13
N ILE A 178 5.50 -1.52 23.95
CA ILE A 178 5.16 -0.57 22.89
C ILE A 178 3.65 -0.49 22.76
N PHE A 179 3.09 0.71 22.88
CA PHE A 179 1.68 0.96 22.67
C PHE A 179 1.46 1.76 21.38
N ALA A 180 0.77 1.13 20.43
CA ALA A 180 0.52 1.67 19.11
C ALA A 180 -0.92 2.20 18.96
N ILE A 181 -1.05 3.43 18.48
CA ILE A 181 -2.34 4.05 18.14
C ILE A 181 -2.39 4.23 16.62
N ASN A 182 -3.29 3.49 15.97
CA ASN A 182 -3.52 3.65 14.54
C ASN A 182 -4.63 4.69 14.31
N GLU A 183 -4.40 5.58 13.35
CA GLU A 183 -5.31 6.67 12.96
C GLU A 183 -5.61 7.61 14.13
N LEU A 184 -4.55 8.23 14.68
CA LEU A 184 -4.63 9.18 15.80
C LEU A 184 -5.72 10.27 15.65
N PRO A 185 -5.96 10.86 14.45
CA PRO A 185 -7.03 11.84 14.27
C PRO A 185 -8.44 11.30 14.54
N ASP A 186 -8.67 10.00 14.48
CA ASP A 186 -9.99 9.42 14.70
C ASP A 186 -10.32 9.34 16.21
N LEU A 187 -9.30 9.42 17.08
CA LEU A 187 -9.51 9.41 18.53
C LEU A 187 -10.24 10.65 19.02
N ALA A 188 -11.25 10.44 19.86
CA ALA A 188 -11.98 11.51 20.52
C ALA A 188 -11.04 12.47 21.30
N PRO A 189 -11.28 13.81 21.29
CA PRO A 189 -10.39 14.78 21.94
C PRO A 189 -10.11 14.51 23.43
N ARG A 190 -11.10 13.99 24.16
CA ARG A 190 -10.94 13.60 25.58
C ARG A 190 -9.87 12.52 25.80
N ILE A 191 -9.72 11.59 24.85
CA ILE A 191 -8.73 10.53 24.89
C ILE A 191 -7.35 11.10 24.59
N GLN A 192 -7.25 12.00 23.62
CA GLN A 192 -6.01 12.67 23.28
C GLN A 192 -5.44 13.47 24.46
N VAL A 193 -6.30 14.17 25.21
CA VAL A 193 -5.88 14.85 26.45
C VAL A 193 -5.35 13.88 27.49
N ALA A 194 -5.96 12.71 27.64
CA ALA A 194 -5.49 11.69 28.58
C ALA A 194 -4.09 11.14 28.24
N LEU A 195 -3.68 11.19 26.97
CA LEU A 195 -2.35 10.78 26.53
C LEU A 195 -1.25 11.80 26.88
N LEU A 196 -1.58 13.06 27.15
CA LEU A 196 -0.59 14.11 27.46
C LEU A 196 0.24 13.77 28.70
N ASN A 197 -0.42 13.31 29.77
CA ASN A 197 0.27 12.95 31.01
C ASN A 197 1.29 11.82 30.78
N ILE A 198 0.96 10.85 29.93
CA ILE A 198 1.84 9.71 29.63
C ILE A 198 3.05 10.15 28.80
N LEU A 199 2.86 11.07 27.85
CA LEU A 199 3.94 11.60 27.01
C LEU A 199 4.90 12.51 27.80
N GLU A 200 4.36 13.38 28.66
CA GLU A 200 5.14 14.38 29.42
C GLU A 200 5.73 13.79 30.70
N GLU A 201 4.88 13.31 31.60
CA GLU A 201 5.24 12.96 32.98
C GLU A 201 5.68 11.49 33.12
N ARG A 202 5.46 10.67 32.09
CA ARG A 202 5.69 9.20 32.12
C ARG A 202 4.99 8.53 33.29
N ASP A 203 3.86 9.08 33.71
CA ASP A 203 3.03 8.52 34.76
C ASP A 203 1.57 8.46 34.33
N LEU A 204 0.81 7.69 35.10
CA LEU A 204 -0.60 7.50 34.90
C LEU A 204 -1.35 7.82 36.18
N GLN A 205 -2.43 8.59 36.05
CA GLN A 205 -3.33 8.94 37.13
C GLN A 205 -4.71 8.36 36.87
N ILE A 206 -5.25 7.66 37.86
CA ILE A 206 -6.59 7.06 37.80
C ILE A 206 -7.56 7.94 38.57
N ARG A 207 -8.75 8.13 37.99
CA ARG A 207 -9.79 8.96 38.60
C ARG A 207 -10.12 8.45 40.00
N GLY A 208 -10.14 9.35 40.98
CA GLY A 208 -10.46 9.02 42.37
C GLY A 208 -9.25 8.64 43.24
N PHE A 209 -8.04 8.51 42.66
CA PHE A 209 -6.82 8.25 43.41
C PHE A 209 -5.78 9.37 43.24
N PRO A 210 -5.11 9.81 44.32
CA PRO A 210 -4.01 10.77 44.22
C PRO A 210 -2.68 10.11 43.80
N VAL A 211 -2.71 8.83 43.41
CA VAL A 211 -1.51 8.03 43.15
C VAL A 211 -1.13 8.12 41.68
N ARG A 212 0.14 8.41 41.44
CA ARG A 212 0.79 8.40 40.12
C ARG A 212 1.56 7.10 39.97
N ILE A 213 1.25 6.34 38.93
CA ILE A 213 1.93 5.07 38.63
C ILE A 213 2.94 5.35 37.51
N PRO A 214 4.26 5.20 37.74
CA PRO A 214 5.26 5.43 36.71
C PRO A 214 5.15 4.36 35.61
N MET A 215 5.17 4.80 34.35
CA MET A 215 5.00 3.97 33.17
C MET A 215 6.26 3.99 32.30
N ASP A 216 6.73 2.81 31.93
CA ASP A 216 7.81 2.63 30.96
C ASP A 216 7.21 2.12 29.65
N VAL A 217 6.66 3.03 28.84
CA VAL A 217 5.97 2.73 27.59
C VAL A 217 6.51 3.61 26.46
N VAL A 218 6.72 3.00 25.29
CA VAL A 218 6.96 3.73 24.04
C VAL A 218 5.63 3.91 23.32
N LEU A 219 5.29 5.17 23.01
CA LEU A 219 4.10 5.51 22.27
C LEU A 219 4.46 5.69 20.80
N VAL A 220 3.74 4.96 19.94
CA VAL A 220 3.89 5.07 18.49
C VAL A 220 2.54 5.28 17.83
N PHE A 221 2.51 6.15 16.83
CA PHE A 221 1.28 6.63 16.23
C PHE A 221 1.33 6.46 14.71
N SER A 222 0.17 6.29 14.09
CA SER A 222 0.01 6.52 12.66
C SER A 222 -1.12 7.48 12.37
N ALA A 223 -0.99 8.28 11.32
CA ALA A 223 -2.06 9.14 10.83
C ALA A 223 -1.94 9.41 9.33
N ASN A 224 -3.05 9.84 8.74
CA ASN A 224 -3.09 10.46 7.42
C ASN A 224 -2.74 11.97 7.53
N PRO A 225 -1.82 12.52 6.69
CA PRO A 225 -1.48 13.94 6.70
C PRO A 225 -2.68 14.88 6.59
N GLU A 226 -3.70 14.54 5.79
CA GLU A 226 -4.88 15.39 5.63
C GLU A 226 -5.69 15.55 6.91
N ASP A 227 -5.90 14.43 7.60
CA ASP A 227 -6.63 14.38 8.86
C ASP A 227 -5.81 15.01 10.00
N TYR A 228 -4.48 15.01 9.83
CA TYR A 228 -3.52 15.62 10.73
C TYR A 228 -3.49 17.16 10.65
N THR A 229 -3.70 17.75 9.47
CA THR A 229 -3.59 19.21 9.27
C THR A 229 -4.92 19.95 9.18
N SER A 230 -5.95 19.33 8.60
CA SER A 230 -7.10 20.06 8.03
C SER A 230 -8.36 19.99 8.89
N ARG A 231 -8.54 18.89 9.64
CA ARG A 231 -9.78 18.65 10.40
C ARG A 231 -9.76 19.17 11.84
N GLY A 232 -8.63 19.68 12.34
CA GLY A 232 -8.51 20.08 13.75
C GLY A 232 -8.74 18.92 14.74
N ASN A 233 -8.67 17.69 14.24
CA ASN A 233 -9.00 16.49 15.00
C ASN A 233 -7.93 16.16 16.03
N ILE A 234 -6.66 16.54 15.79
CA ILE A 234 -5.60 16.44 16.78
C ILE A 234 -5.44 17.76 17.53
N ILE A 235 -5.48 17.69 18.85
CA ILE A 235 -5.24 18.87 19.70
C ILE A 235 -3.78 19.33 19.54
N THR A 236 -3.56 20.63 19.32
CA THR A 236 -2.21 21.22 19.17
C THR A 236 -1.23 20.79 20.27
N PRO A 237 -1.63 20.74 21.57
CA PRO A 237 -0.74 20.27 22.62
C PRO A 237 -0.22 18.85 22.39
N LEU A 238 -1.04 17.93 21.87
CA LEU A 238 -0.60 16.55 21.63
C LEU A 238 0.40 16.49 20.49
N LYS A 239 0.15 17.24 19.42
CA LYS A 239 1.06 17.36 18.27
C LYS A 239 2.45 17.84 18.70
N ASP A 240 2.52 18.85 19.57
CA ASP A 240 3.79 19.42 20.03
C ASP A 240 4.57 18.50 20.99
N ARG A 241 3.91 17.47 21.54
CA ARG A 241 4.52 16.48 22.46
C ARG A 241 5.00 15.20 21.80
N ILE A 242 4.69 14.99 20.51
CA ILE A 242 5.26 13.86 19.77
C ILE A 242 6.63 14.28 19.24
N ASP A 243 7.68 13.62 19.75
CA ASP A 243 9.07 14.03 19.52
C ASP A 243 9.52 13.90 18.05
N SER A 244 9.00 12.93 17.31
CA SER A 244 9.40 12.72 15.90
C SER A 244 8.25 12.40 14.97
N GLN A 245 8.16 13.23 13.93
CA GLN A 245 7.23 13.08 12.82
C GLN A 245 7.99 12.57 11.59
N ILE A 246 7.61 11.39 11.10
CA ILE A 246 8.24 10.75 9.95
C ILE A 246 7.21 10.62 8.83
N LEU A 247 7.52 11.23 7.68
CA LEU A 247 6.68 11.16 6.48
C LEU A 247 6.98 9.89 5.69
N THR A 248 5.97 9.03 5.51
CA THR A 248 6.03 7.89 4.61
C THR A 248 5.63 8.31 3.20
N HIS A 249 5.96 7.48 2.21
CA HIS A 249 5.60 7.73 0.81
C HIS A 249 5.26 6.44 0.07
N TYR A 250 4.60 6.55 -1.08
CA TYR A 250 4.45 5.42 -1.99
C TYR A 250 5.79 5.04 -2.64
N PRO A 251 5.94 3.83 -3.19
CA PRO A 251 7.13 3.42 -3.92
C PRO A 251 7.46 4.41 -5.05
N GLN A 252 8.72 4.82 -5.13
CA GLN A 252 9.19 5.79 -6.13
C GLN A 252 9.61 5.13 -7.45
N SER A 253 9.83 3.81 -7.46
CA SER A 253 10.19 3.05 -8.66
C SER A 253 9.24 1.87 -8.87
N VAL A 254 9.01 1.51 -10.13
CA VAL A 254 8.24 0.33 -10.53
C VAL A 254 8.87 -0.95 -9.97
N GLU A 255 10.20 -1.05 -9.96
CA GLU A 255 10.93 -2.18 -9.40
C GLU A 255 10.58 -2.42 -7.92
N THR A 256 10.56 -1.35 -7.11
CA THR A 256 10.17 -1.45 -5.69
C THR A 256 8.70 -1.85 -5.55
N ALA A 257 7.84 -1.27 -6.38
CA ALA A 257 6.41 -1.56 -6.36
C ALA A 257 6.12 -3.04 -6.69
N LEU A 258 6.84 -3.60 -7.68
CA LEU A 258 6.77 -5.02 -8.03
C LEU A 258 7.17 -5.94 -6.88
N GLN A 259 8.20 -5.59 -6.10
CA GLN A 259 8.58 -6.39 -4.92
C GLN A 259 7.45 -6.45 -3.90
N ILE A 260 6.75 -5.33 -3.69
CA ILE A 260 5.60 -5.26 -2.79
C ILE A 260 4.46 -6.11 -3.33
N THR A 261 4.08 -5.94 -4.59
CA THR A 261 2.96 -6.68 -5.17
C THR A 261 3.24 -8.18 -5.25
N ASN A 262 4.45 -8.60 -5.61
CA ASN A 262 4.83 -10.03 -5.60
C ASN A 262 4.83 -10.62 -4.19
N GLN A 263 5.09 -9.81 -3.15
CA GLN A 263 5.06 -10.26 -1.75
C GLN A 263 3.64 -10.39 -1.21
N GLU A 264 2.72 -9.50 -1.61
CA GLU A 264 1.38 -9.41 -1.01
C GLU A 264 0.27 -10.07 -1.85
N ALA A 265 0.44 -10.16 -3.18
CA ALA A 265 -0.60 -10.69 -4.06
C ALA A 265 -0.70 -12.22 -3.97
N TRP A 266 -1.93 -12.70 -3.92
CA TRP A 266 -2.23 -14.13 -3.96
C TRP A 266 -2.09 -14.68 -5.39
N LEU A 267 -0.84 -14.97 -5.78
CA LEU A 267 -0.50 -15.49 -7.11
C LEU A 267 -0.09 -16.97 -7.09
N ASP A 268 0.45 -17.46 -5.98
CA ASP A 268 0.74 -18.88 -5.79
C ASP A 268 -0.57 -19.62 -5.45
N ARG A 269 -1.21 -20.15 -6.49
CA ARG A 269 -2.51 -20.81 -6.44
C ARG A 269 -2.37 -22.24 -6.96
N ASN A 270 -3.12 -23.17 -6.36
CA ASN A 270 -3.20 -24.56 -6.82
C ASN A 270 -4.06 -24.67 -8.09
N ALA A 271 -3.66 -24.04 -9.18
CA ALA A 271 -4.31 -24.15 -10.47
C ALA A 271 -3.89 -25.44 -11.18
N LYS A 272 -4.83 -26.14 -11.83
CA LYS A 272 -4.53 -27.31 -12.69
C LYS A 272 -3.88 -26.91 -14.01
N THR A 273 -3.98 -25.63 -14.38
CA THR A 273 -3.55 -25.05 -15.65
C THR A 273 -2.23 -24.31 -15.45
N THR A 274 -1.34 -24.37 -16.45
CA THR A 274 -0.12 -23.55 -16.44
C THR A 274 -0.46 -22.12 -16.86
N ILE A 275 -0.33 -21.18 -15.91
CA ILE A 275 -0.52 -19.74 -16.16
C ILE A 275 0.83 -19.05 -16.11
N GLU A 276 1.20 -18.36 -17.19
CA GLU A 276 2.43 -17.61 -17.28
C GLU A 276 2.11 -16.11 -17.35
N ILE A 277 2.45 -15.34 -16.30
CA ILE A 277 2.34 -13.87 -16.32
C ILE A 277 3.76 -13.26 -16.38
N PRO A 278 4.21 -12.79 -17.55
CA PRO A 278 5.54 -12.23 -17.75
C PRO A 278 5.82 -10.97 -16.93
N ALA A 279 7.11 -10.67 -16.72
CA ALA A 279 7.55 -9.49 -15.97
C ALA A 279 7.01 -8.17 -16.55
N TYR A 280 7.01 -8.00 -17.88
CA TYR A 280 6.52 -6.78 -18.51
C TYR A 280 5.01 -6.55 -18.30
N ILE A 281 4.21 -7.60 -18.07
CA ILE A 281 2.78 -7.48 -17.76
C ILE A 281 2.60 -7.10 -16.29
N ARG A 282 3.43 -7.64 -15.40
CA ARG A 282 3.48 -7.21 -13.99
C ARG A 282 3.89 -5.74 -13.89
N GLU A 283 4.91 -5.33 -14.64
CA GLU A 283 5.35 -3.93 -14.77
C GLU A 283 4.24 -3.05 -15.31
N LEU A 284 3.50 -3.51 -16.33
CA LEU A 284 2.34 -2.80 -16.87
C LEU A 284 1.26 -2.57 -15.81
N VAL A 285 0.91 -3.60 -15.03
CA VAL A 285 -0.07 -3.47 -13.95
C VAL A 285 0.41 -2.46 -12.89
N GLU A 286 1.69 -2.47 -12.53
CA GLU A 286 2.25 -1.44 -11.64
C GLU A 286 2.20 -0.04 -12.26
N GLN A 287 2.49 0.07 -13.55
CA GLN A 287 2.49 1.33 -14.27
C GLN A 287 1.13 2.03 -14.22
N ILE A 288 0.01 1.30 -14.13
CA ILE A 288 -1.33 1.87 -13.93
C ILE A 288 -1.37 2.75 -12.68
N ALA A 289 -0.83 2.28 -11.55
CA ALA A 289 -0.81 3.08 -10.32
C ALA A 289 0.09 4.31 -10.42
N PHE A 290 1.21 4.22 -11.14
CA PHE A 290 2.07 5.38 -11.38
C PHE A 290 1.38 6.43 -12.25
N VAL A 291 0.71 6.01 -13.32
CA VAL A 291 -0.10 6.90 -14.16
C VAL A 291 -1.22 7.55 -13.34
N ALA A 292 -1.91 6.79 -12.50
CA ALA A 292 -2.97 7.32 -11.64
C ALA A 292 -2.46 8.38 -10.64
N ARG A 293 -1.24 8.23 -10.13
CA ARG A 293 -0.60 9.23 -9.24
C ARG A 293 -0.18 10.52 -9.95
N GLU A 294 -0.03 10.47 -11.28
CA GLU A 294 0.31 11.63 -12.12
C GLU A 294 -0.94 12.26 -12.76
N SER A 295 -2.09 11.59 -12.68
CA SER A 295 -3.32 11.99 -13.35
C SER A 295 -4.04 13.12 -12.61
N GLU A 296 -4.39 14.17 -13.36
CA GLU A 296 -5.23 15.28 -12.87
C GLU A 296 -6.67 14.85 -12.57
N LEU A 297 -7.12 13.73 -13.13
CA LEU A 297 -8.47 13.18 -12.91
C LEU A 297 -8.61 12.40 -11.58
N VAL A 298 -7.49 12.16 -10.89
CA VAL A 298 -7.43 11.36 -9.67
C VAL A 298 -7.15 12.25 -8.47
N ASP A 299 -7.88 12.03 -7.39
CA ASP A 299 -7.66 12.74 -6.14
C ASP A 299 -6.38 12.24 -5.44
N GLN A 300 -5.32 13.03 -5.55
CA GLN A 300 -4.02 12.73 -4.95
C GLN A 300 -4.03 12.81 -3.42
N SER A 301 -5.03 13.49 -2.86
CA SER A 301 -5.17 13.70 -1.42
C SER A 301 -5.62 12.43 -0.70
N SER A 302 -6.54 11.68 -1.33
CA SER A 302 -6.89 10.30 -0.97
C SER A 302 -5.76 9.29 -1.29
N GLY A 303 -5.05 9.52 -2.40
CA GLY A 303 -3.85 8.79 -2.83
C GLY A 303 -4.11 7.41 -3.44
N VAL A 304 -3.14 6.93 -4.24
CA VAL A 304 -3.23 5.65 -4.96
C VAL A 304 -2.37 4.56 -4.31
N SER A 305 -3.01 3.72 -3.50
CA SER A 305 -2.33 2.67 -2.73
C SER A 305 -1.89 1.46 -3.57
N ALA A 306 -0.92 0.69 -3.05
CA ALA A 306 -0.52 -0.60 -3.65
C ALA A 306 -1.66 -1.64 -3.68
N ARG A 307 -2.75 -1.42 -2.93
CA ARG A 307 -3.93 -2.30 -2.99
C ARG A 307 -4.62 -2.27 -4.35
N LEU A 308 -4.39 -1.24 -5.16
CA LEU A 308 -4.86 -1.21 -6.55
C LEU A 308 -4.16 -2.30 -7.35
N THR A 309 -2.82 -2.29 -7.37
CA THR A 309 -2.02 -3.17 -8.23
C THR A 309 -2.04 -4.61 -7.75
N ILE A 310 -2.09 -4.83 -6.43
CA ILE A 310 -2.35 -6.15 -5.82
C ILE A 310 -3.68 -6.73 -6.32
N SER A 311 -4.79 -6.00 -6.17
CA SER A 311 -6.10 -6.47 -6.64
C SER A 311 -6.14 -6.62 -8.16
N ALA A 312 -5.47 -5.74 -8.91
CA ALA A 312 -5.39 -5.81 -10.36
C ALA A 312 -4.69 -7.09 -10.84
N ILE A 313 -3.51 -7.42 -10.31
CA ILE A 313 -2.80 -8.63 -10.73
C ILE A 313 -3.55 -9.91 -10.32
N GLU A 314 -4.23 -9.89 -9.17
CA GLU A 314 -5.07 -10.99 -8.71
C GLU A 314 -6.31 -11.19 -9.60
N LEU A 315 -6.95 -10.10 -10.04
CA LEU A 315 -8.06 -10.14 -11.00
C LEU A 315 -7.60 -10.62 -12.36
N LEU A 316 -6.44 -10.14 -12.84
CA LEU A 316 -5.86 -10.60 -14.10
C LEU A 316 -5.65 -12.12 -14.04
N GLN A 317 -4.95 -12.64 -13.02
CA GLN A 317 -4.75 -14.08 -12.87
C GLN A 317 -6.07 -14.85 -12.78
N SER A 318 -7.06 -14.32 -12.05
CA SER A 318 -8.39 -14.94 -11.95
C SER A 318 -9.10 -15.00 -13.30
N ASN A 319 -8.92 -13.99 -14.17
CA ASN A 319 -9.48 -14.03 -15.52
C ASN A 319 -8.81 -15.10 -16.39
N LEU A 320 -7.49 -15.28 -16.25
CA LEU A 320 -6.77 -16.34 -16.96
C LEU A 320 -7.23 -17.72 -16.51
N GLU A 321 -7.46 -17.92 -15.22
CA GLU A 321 -8.04 -19.15 -14.65
C GLU A 321 -9.46 -19.39 -15.17
N ARG A 322 -10.28 -18.33 -15.21
CA ARG A 322 -11.63 -18.37 -15.78
C ARG A 322 -11.60 -18.76 -17.25
N ARG A 323 -10.77 -18.11 -18.07
CA ARG A 323 -10.61 -18.46 -19.49
C ARG A 323 -10.17 -19.92 -19.65
N ALA A 324 -9.16 -20.36 -18.89
CA ALA A 324 -8.70 -21.75 -18.94
C ALA A 324 -9.83 -22.75 -18.68
N ALA A 325 -10.69 -22.46 -17.69
CA ALA A 325 -11.82 -23.31 -17.35
C ALA A 325 -12.90 -23.33 -18.45
N LEU A 326 -13.09 -22.22 -19.16
CA LEU A 326 -14.05 -22.10 -20.27
C LEU A 326 -13.56 -22.77 -21.55
N THR A 327 -12.29 -22.56 -21.91
CA THR A 327 -11.73 -23.02 -23.20
C THR A 327 -11.13 -24.42 -23.12
N GLY A 328 -10.75 -24.87 -21.92
CA GLY A 328 -10.01 -26.12 -21.72
C GLY A 328 -8.52 -26.02 -22.10
N ASP A 329 -8.00 -24.81 -22.33
CA ASP A 329 -6.59 -24.60 -22.67
C ASP A 329 -5.69 -25.00 -21.49
N ALA A 330 -4.69 -25.86 -21.74
CA ALA A 330 -3.75 -26.33 -20.72
C ALA A 330 -2.69 -25.29 -20.34
N HIS A 331 -2.43 -24.34 -21.23
CA HIS A 331 -1.51 -23.22 -21.03
C HIS A 331 -2.22 -21.92 -21.39
N VAL A 332 -2.22 -20.97 -20.46
CA VAL A 332 -2.87 -19.67 -20.66
C VAL A 332 -1.90 -18.53 -20.41
N PHE A 333 -1.91 -17.60 -21.37
CA PHE A 333 -1.09 -16.41 -21.39
C PHE A 333 -1.99 -15.16 -21.39
N PRO A 334 -1.57 -14.05 -20.76
CA PRO A 334 -2.35 -12.81 -20.75
C PRO A 334 -2.41 -12.14 -22.12
N ARG A 335 -3.57 -11.54 -22.42
CA ARG A 335 -3.89 -10.74 -23.61
C ARG A 335 -4.09 -9.29 -23.20
N LEU A 336 -4.04 -8.34 -24.15
CA LEU A 336 -4.39 -6.95 -23.78
C LEU A 336 -5.88 -6.83 -23.46
N SER A 337 -6.72 -7.61 -24.14
CA SER A 337 -8.14 -7.72 -23.82
C SER A 337 -8.43 -8.13 -22.37
N ASP A 338 -7.51 -8.86 -21.71
CA ASP A 338 -7.68 -9.26 -20.31
C ASP A 338 -7.59 -8.08 -19.33
N LEU A 339 -6.94 -6.98 -19.72
CA LEU A 339 -6.78 -5.82 -18.85
C LEU A 339 -8.11 -5.12 -18.56
N ALA A 340 -9.14 -5.34 -19.37
CA ALA A 340 -10.50 -4.87 -19.05
C ALA A 340 -11.01 -5.45 -17.71
N MET A 341 -10.58 -6.66 -17.35
CA MET A 341 -10.99 -7.30 -16.10
C MET A 341 -10.29 -6.75 -14.86
N VAL A 342 -9.30 -5.86 -15.05
CA VAL A 342 -8.65 -5.10 -13.96
C VAL A 342 -9.47 -3.87 -13.54
N LEU A 343 -10.44 -3.41 -14.35
CA LEU A 343 -11.20 -2.19 -14.07
C LEU A 343 -11.76 -2.09 -12.64
N PRO A 344 -12.36 -3.14 -12.05
CA PRO A 344 -12.88 -3.08 -10.67
C PRO A 344 -11.81 -2.78 -9.61
N ALA A 345 -10.55 -3.16 -9.85
CA ALA A 345 -9.44 -2.83 -8.93
C ALA A 345 -9.15 -1.32 -8.90
N ILE A 346 -9.41 -0.61 -10.01
CA ILE A 346 -9.16 0.82 -10.14
C ILE A 346 -10.36 1.58 -9.59
N THR A 347 -11.56 1.32 -10.11
CA THR A 347 -12.78 2.08 -9.75
C THR A 347 -13.15 1.97 -8.28
N GLY A 348 -12.80 0.86 -7.61
CA GLY A 348 -13.05 0.66 -6.18
C GLY A 348 -11.94 1.13 -5.25
N LYS A 349 -10.79 1.61 -5.77
CA LYS A 349 -9.60 1.95 -4.95
C LYS A 349 -8.99 3.32 -5.27
N VAL A 350 -9.51 4.01 -6.29
CA VAL A 350 -9.06 5.32 -6.73
C VAL A 350 -10.23 6.29 -6.60
N GLU A 351 -10.03 7.30 -5.75
CA GLU A 351 -10.95 8.43 -5.65
C GLU A 351 -10.65 9.41 -6.80
N MET A 352 -11.70 9.95 -7.41
CA MET A 352 -11.60 10.85 -8.55
C MET A 352 -11.83 12.29 -8.08
N VAL A 353 -11.20 13.25 -8.76
CA VAL A 353 -11.63 14.66 -8.61
C VAL A 353 -12.94 14.89 -9.33
N TYR A 354 -13.57 16.04 -9.10
CA TYR A 354 -14.87 16.38 -9.68
C TYR A 354 -14.93 16.21 -11.22
N GLU A 355 -13.89 16.64 -11.93
CA GLU A 355 -13.76 16.46 -13.37
C GLU A 355 -13.71 14.98 -13.79
N GLY A 356 -13.02 14.15 -13.00
CA GLY A 356 -12.96 12.71 -13.22
C GLY A 356 -14.30 12.02 -12.94
N GLU A 357 -15.02 12.43 -11.90
CA GLU A 357 -16.37 11.95 -11.61
C GLU A 357 -17.35 12.28 -12.73
N GLN A 358 -17.25 13.47 -13.34
CA GLN A 358 -18.08 13.87 -14.47
C GLN A 358 -17.85 13.00 -15.72
N GLN A 359 -16.61 12.57 -15.99
CA GLN A 359 -16.29 11.65 -17.09
C GLN A 359 -16.80 10.23 -16.81
N GLY A 360 -16.88 9.85 -15.54
CA GLY A 360 -17.27 8.52 -15.07
C GLY A 360 -16.06 7.66 -14.75
N ALA A 361 -16.08 7.02 -13.58
CA ALA A 361 -14.94 6.29 -13.03
C ALA A 361 -14.41 5.18 -13.95
N GLU A 362 -15.28 4.51 -14.70
CA GLU A 362 -14.91 3.46 -15.65
C GLU A 362 -14.13 4.00 -16.86
N VAL A 363 -14.56 5.15 -17.41
CA VAL A 363 -13.88 5.83 -18.53
C VAL A 363 -12.49 6.26 -18.10
N VAL A 364 -12.38 6.89 -16.92
CA VAL A 364 -11.08 7.28 -16.35
C VAL A 364 -10.20 6.05 -16.12
N ALA A 365 -10.74 4.96 -15.57
CA ALA A 365 -9.99 3.72 -15.36
C ALA A 365 -9.45 3.12 -16.67
N ARG A 366 -10.27 3.07 -17.73
CA ARG A 366 -9.82 2.65 -19.08
C ARG A 366 -8.70 3.56 -19.61
N LYS A 367 -8.83 4.87 -19.44
CA LYS A 367 -7.81 5.86 -19.83
C LYS A 367 -6.48 5.64 -19.09
N LEU A 368 -6.52 5.33 -17.79
CA LEU A 368 -5.33 5.00 -17.01
C LEU A 368 -4.63 3.72 -17.53
N ILE A 369 -5.41 2.67 -17.83
CA ILE A 369 -4.90 1.43 -18.43
C ILE A 369 -4.30 1.72 -19.81
N GLY A 370 -5.02 2.42 -20.68
CA GLY A 370 -4.57 2.77 -22.03
C GLY A 370 -3.26 3.55 -22.02
N THR A 371 -3.13 4.53 -21.11
CA THR A 371 -1.89 5.30 -20.92
C THR A 371 -0.73 4.41 -20.47
N ALA A 372 -0.97 3.47 -19.55
CA ALA A 372 0.06 2.51 -19.12
C ALA A 372 0.49 1.58 -20.26
N VAL A 373 -0.47 1.13 -21.08
CA VAL A 373 -0.20 0.31 -22.28
C VAL A 373 0.60 1.10 -23.31
N GLY A 374 0.26 2.37 -23.54
CA GLY A 374 1.02 3.27 -24.42
C GLY A 374 2.47 3.45 -23.98
N LYS A 375 2.69 3.69 -22.68
CA LYS A 375 4.05 3.72 -22.10
C LYS A 375 4.82 2.42 -22.38
N LEU A 376 4.18 1.25 -22.22
CA LEU A 376 4.81 -0.04 -22.54
C LEU A 376 5.12 -0.17 -24.04
N PHE A 377 4.20 0.22 -24.92
CA PHE A 377 4.41 0.23 -26.37
C PHE A 377 5.65 1.04 -26.76
N GLU A 378 5.79 2.26 -26.24
CA GLU A 378 6.91 3.16 -26.53
C GLU A 378 8.27 2.59 -26.11
N THR A 379 8.32 1.71 -25.10
CA THR A 379 9.58 1.05 -24.70
C THR A 379 10.04 -0.03 -25.67
N LYS A 380 9.13 -0.55 -26.52
CA LYS A 380 9.36 -1.75 -27.34
C LYS A 380 9.30 -1.48 -28.84
N PHE A 381 8.40 -0.60 -29.27
CA PHE A 381 8.11 -0.36 -30.68
C PHE A 381 8.47 1.07 -31.11
N PRO A 382 8.79 1.26 -32.40
CA PRO A 382 8.97 2.60 -32.94
C PRO A 382 7.64 3.36 -32.95
N PRO A 383 7.70 4.71 -32.89
CA PRO A 383 6.51 5.54 -32.86
C PRO A 383 5.68 5.36 -34.15
N ILE A 384 4.37 5.48 -34.00
CA ILE A 384 3.41 5.46 -35.11
C ILE A 384 3.03 6.90 -35.42
N GLU A 385 3.13 7.31 -36.68
CA GLU A 385 2.69 8.65 -37.09
C GLU A 385 1.18 8.83 -36.82
N ARG A 386 0.79 9.86 -36.06
CA ARG A 386 -0.61 10.10 -35.72
C ARG A 386 -1.42 10.60 -36.91
N ALA A 387 -2.66 10.13 -37.08
CA ALA A 387 -3.55 10.66 -38.11
C ALA A 387 -3.91 12.14 -37.86
N GLY A 388 -3.84 12.99 -38.90
CA GLY A 388 -4.28 14.39 -38.84
C GLY A 388 -3.25 15.42 -38.35
N VAL A 389 -2.06 15.01 -37.89
CA VAL A 389 -1.00 15.94 -37.46
C VAL A 389 0.01 16.16 -38.59
N GLY A 390 -0.36 17.02 -39.55
CA GLY A 390 0.63 17.63 -40.44
C GLY A 390 1.47 18.63 -39.66
N ALA A 391 2.73 18.28 -39.37
CA ALA A 391 3.80 19.20 -38.96
C ALA A 391 3.46 20.28 -37.90
N ARG A 392 2.84 19.89 -36.77
CA ARG A 392 2.93 20.66 -35.52
C ARG A 392 3.54 19.77 -34.44
N ARG A 393 4.86 19.85 -34.33
CA ARG A 393 5.65 19.24 -33.25
C ARG A 393 5.41 20.02 -31.96
N GLY A 394 5.13 19.31 -30.86
CA GLY A 394 5.20 19.86 -29.50
C GLY A 394 3.93 19.80 -28.66
N MET A 395 3.05 18.81 -28.85
CA MET A 395 1.92 18.60 -27.93
C MET A 395 1.88 17.12 -27.51
N GLU A 396 2.35 16.84 -26.29
CA GLU A 396 2.12 15.56 -25.63
C GLU A 396 0.67 15.45 -25.15
N MET A 397 0.27 14.21 -24.93
CA MET A 397 -1.07 13.66 -24.79
C MET A 397 -2.08 14.53 -24.02
N ASP A 398 -3.20 14.84 -24.67
CA ASP A 398 -4.48 14.98 -24.00
C ASP A 398 -5.38 13.84 -24.47
N HIS A 399 -5.63 12.87 -23.59
CA HIS A 399 -6.49 11.71 -23.86
C HIS A 399 -7.98 12.12 -23.97
N ASP A 400 -8.32 13.37 -23.64
CA ASP A 400 -9.68 13.90 -23.77
C ASP A 400 -10.12 14.00 -25.24
N ASP A 401 -9.19 14.11 -26.19
CA ASP A 401 -9.51 14.08 -27.63
C ASP A 401 -10.03 12.70 -28.11
N LEU A 402 -9.77 11.61 -27.37
CA LEU A 402 -10.13 10.24 -27.77
C LEU A 402 -11.58 9.88 -27.50
N ASP A 403 -12.22 10.46 -26.48
CA ASP A 403 -13.65 10.24 -26.20
C ASP A 403 -14.49 11.43 -26.69
N ASP A 404 -14.01 12.68 -26.57
CA ASP A 404 -14.76 13.87 -27.02
C ASP A 404 -14.85 13.97 -28.55
N ALA A 405 -13.85 13.49 -29.29
CA ALA A 405 -13.96 13.41 -30.74
C ALA A 405 -15.08 12.45 -31.17
N PHE A 406 -15.36 11.40 -30.38
CA PHE A 406 -16.41 10.42 -30.68
C PHE A 406 -17.78 10.85 -30.11
N ALA A 407 -17.82 11.66 -29.04
CA ALA A 407 -19.05 12.18 -28.42
C ALA A 407 -19.52 13.56 -28.93
N GLY A 408 -18.72 14.27 -29.74
CA GLY A 408 -19.15 15.49 -30.43
C GLY A 408 -19.21 16.77 -29.57
N ARG A 409 -18.51 16.83 -28.44
CA ARG A 409 -18.44 18.05 -27.59
C ARG A 409 -17.09 18.74 -27.74
N ARG A 410 -17.10 20.08 -27.81
CA ARG A 410 -15.89 20.92 -27.83
C ARG A 410 -15.74 21.63 -26.49
N VAL A 411 -14.64 21.42 -25.79
CA VAL A 411 -14.23 22.25 -24.65
C VAL A 411 -12.85 22.88 -24.94
N LYS A 412 -12.67 24.14 -24.56
CA LYS A 412 -11.40 24.89 -24.73
C LYS A 412 -10.54 24.70 -23.47
N LYS A 413 -9.29 24.23 -23.62
CA LYS A 413 -8.29 24.21 -22.54
C LYS A 413 -7.17 25.27 -22.72
N PRO A 414 -6.51 25.71 -21.63
CA PRO A 414 -5.41 26.70 -21.64
C PRO A 414 -4.03 26.06 -21.87
N GLN A 415 -3.00 26.89 -22.10
CA GLN A 415 -1.66 26.50 -22.56
C GLN A 415 -0.76 25.85 -21.47
N PRO A 416 0.11 24.87 -21.80
CA PRO A 416 0.99 24.22 -20.82
C PRO A 416 2.36 24.92 -20.61
N GLN A 417 2.91 24.78 -19.40
CA GLN A 417 4.27 25.16 -19.00
C GLN A 417 5.30 24.05 -19.31
N GLN A 418 6.55 24.47 -19.55
CA GLN A 418 7.67 23.69 -20.07
C GLN A 418 8.14 22.54 -19.16
N ARG A 419 8.15 21.29 -19.69
CA ARG A 419 8.91 20.13 -19.17
C ARG A 419 9.47 19.29 -20.33
N GLU A 420 10.49 18.49 -20.00
CA GLU A 420 11.57 17.94 -20.85
C GLU A 420 11.15 17.07 -22.05
N GLU A 421 11.91 17.15 -23.15
CA GLU A 421 11.63 16.58 -24.49
C GLU A 421 11.89 15.06 -24.63
N PRO A 422 10.99 14.27 -25.27
CA PRO A 422 11.27 12.89 -25.67
C PRO A 422 12.08 12.79 -26.99
N ARG A 423 12.77 11.64 -27.14
CA ARG A 423 13.74 11.30 -28.21
C ARG A 423 13.25 11.61 -29.64
N ALA A 424 13.71 12.73 -30.19
CA ALA A 424 13.20 13.37 -31.41
C ALA A 424 13.61 12.77 -32.78
N ASN A 425 14.04 11.51 -32.93
CA ASN A 425 14.60 11.02 -34.21
C ASN A 425 14.34 9.55 -34.61
N ALA A 426 13.33 8.86 -34.08
CA ALA A 426 12.98 7.51 -34.55
C ALA A 426 12.07 7.56 -35.81
N LYS A 427 12.45 6.83 -36.88
CA LYS A 427 11.61 6.67 -38.08
C LYS A 427 10.48 5.67 -37.80
N SER A 428 9.26 5.95 -38.30
CA SER A 428 8.11 5.03 -38.23
C SER A 428 8.42 3.70 -38.92
N GLU A 429 7.83 2.60 -38.44
CA GLU A 429 7.98 1.28 -39.06
C GLU A 429 7.19 1.20 -40.39
N PRO A 430 7.85 0.85 -41.51
CA PRO A 430 7.17 0.71 -42.81
C PRO A 430 6.00 -0.28 -42.84
N ASN A 431 6.06 -1.34 -42.01
CA ASN A 431 5.01 -2.35 -41.99
C ASN A 431 3.67 -1.85 -41.39
N TYR A 432 3.65 -0.74 -40.64
CA TYR A 432 2.40 -0.17 -40.09
C TYR A 432 1.42 0.25 -41.20
N ASP A 433 1.91 0.76 -42.32
CA ASP A 433 1.06 1.15 -43.45
C ASP A 433 0.38 -0.06 -44.11
N SER A 434 1.07 -1.21 -44.16
CA SER A 434 0.50 -2.45 -44.70
C SER A 434 -0.62 -3.01 -43.79
N ILE A 435 -0.42 -2.90 -42.48
CA ILE A 435 -1.45 -3.28 -41.50
C ILE A 435 -2.66 -2.36 -41.65
N LEU A 436 -2.44 -1.05 -41.73
CA LEU A 436 -3.50 -0.06 -41.90
C LEU A 436 -4.30 -0.27 -43.19
N ALA A 437 -3.61 -0.51 -44.31
CA ALA A 437 -4.25 -0.73 -45.61
C ALA A 437 -5.25 -1.90 -45.56
N TRP A 438 -4.92 -2.97 -44.82
CA TRP A 438 -5.81 -4.11 -44.66
C TRP A 438 -7.14 -3.73 -43.99
N PHE A 439 -7.12 -2.85 -42.98
CA PHE A 439 -8.36 -2.35 -42.35
C PHE A 439 -9.11 -1.38 -43.26
N VAL A 440 -8.41 -0.53 -44.02
CA VAL A 440 -9.00 0.40 -45.01
C VAL A 440 -9.74 -0.36 -46.12
N ASP A 441 -9.32 -1.58 -46.45
CA ASP A 441 -10.06 -2.46 -47.38
C ASP A 441 -11.39 -3.00 -46.80
N GLY A 442 -11.81 -2.51 -45.63
CA GLY A 442 -13.07 -2.87 -44.97
C GLY A 442 -12.99 -4.13 -44.09
N ASN A 443 -11.79 -4.67 -43.88
CA ASN A 443 -11.60 -5.79 -42.98
C ASN A 443 -11.69 -5.36 -41.51
N LYS A 444 -12.13 -6.27 -40.66
CA LYS A 444 -12.14 -6.12 -39.20
C LYS A 444 -11.74 -7.41 -38.53
N ILE A 445 -11.19 -7.29 -37.32
CA ILE A 445 -10.99 -8.43 -36.41
C ILE A 445 -11.77 -8.19 -35.13
N THR A 446 -12.24 -9.27 -34.52
CA THR A 446 -12.88 -9.25 -33.20
C THR A 446 -12.13 -10.22 -32.31
N LEU A 447 -11.63 -9.70 -31.19
CA LEU A 447 -10.88 -10.45 -30.19
C LEU A 447 -11.72 -10.52 -28.91
N SER A 448 -11.66 -11.64 -28.20
CA SER A 448 -12.33 -11.83 -26.92
C SER A 448 -11.37 -12.41 -25.87
N ASP A 449 -11.61 -12.09 -24.60
CA ASP A 449 -10.95 -12.73 -23.47
C ASP A 449 -11.48 -14.16 -23.19
N GLU A 450 -12.59 -14.57 -23.82
CA GLU A 450 -13.21 -15.88 -23.64
C GLU A 450 -12.89 -16.89 -24.75
N GLN A 451 -12.30 -16.45 -25.87
CA GLN A 451 -12.04 -17.34 -27.00
C GLN A 451 -10.81 -18.25 -26.77
N PRO A 452 -10.82 -19.51 -27.30
CA PRO A 452 -9.66 -20.39 -27.29
C PRO A 452 -8.44 -19.76 -27.95
N PHE A 453 -7.23 -20.11 -27.49
CA PHE A 453 -6.00 -19.52 -28.05
C PHE A 453 -5.86 -19.74 -29.56
N ALA A 454 -6.25 -20.92 -30.07
CA ALA A 454 -6.12 -21.26 -31.48
C ALA A 454 -6.96 -20.32 -32.39
N ASP A 455 -8.11 -19.85 -31.92
CA ASP A 455 -8.96 -18.94 -32.68
C ASP A 455 -8.47 -17.49 -32.56
N TYR A 456 -8.09 -17.05 -31.34
CA TYR A 456 -7.43 -15.76 -31.11
C TYR A 456 -6.20 -15.57 -32.01
N PHE A 457 -5.33 -16.57 -32.06
CA PHE A 457 -4.11 -16.49 -32.85
C PHE A 457 -4.40 -16.55 -34.36
N ARG A 458 -5.41 -17.30 -34.78
CA ARG A 458 -5.84 -17.35 -36.19
C ARG A 458 -6.34 -15.98 -36.65
N GLU A 459 -7.16 -15.30 -35.84
CA GLU A 459 -7.66 -13.97 -36.15
C GLU A 459 -6.54 -12.95 -36.32
N LEU A 460 -5.57 -12.93 -35.41
CA LEU A 460 -4.40 -12.06 -35.52
C LEU A 460 -3.55 -12.33 -36.76
N ASN A 461 -3.40 -13.60 -37.16
CA ASN A 461 -2.65 -13.99 -38.36
C ASN A 461 -3.35 -13.65 -39.68
N ARG A 462 -4.63 -13.25 -39.67
CA ARG A 462 -5.31 -12.75 -40.87
C ARG A 462 -4.74 -11.41 -41.34
N ILE A 463 -4.09 -10.66 -40.44
CA ILE A 463 -3.58 -9.32 -40.71
C ILE A 463 -2.19 -9.42 -41.36
N PRO A 464 -2.02 -8.97 -42.61
CA PRO A 464 -0.73 -8.96 -43.28
C PRO A 464 0.32 -8.17 -42.49
N LYS A 465 1.55 -8.67 -42.44
CA LYS A 465 2.72 -8.01 -41.81
C LYS A 465 2.63 -7.79 -40.30
N LEU A 466 1.54 -8.14 -39.62
CA LEU A 466 1.41 -7.95 -38.17
C LEU A 466 2.40 -8.81 -37.39
N ALA A 467 2.43 -10.12 -37.64
CA ALA A 467 3.38 -11.03 -36.99
C ALA A 467 4.85 -10.68 -37.31
N GLU A 468 5.12 -10.26 -38.55
CA GLU A 468 6.46 -9.83 -38.98
C GLU A 468 6.91 -8.58 -38.21
N THR A 469 6.01 -7.62 -38.03
CA THR A 469 6.26 -6.39 -37.27
C THR A 469 6.56 -6.71 -35.81
N ALA A 470 5.74 -7.54 -35.18
CA ALA A 470 5.95 -7.96 -33.80
C ALA A 470 7.31 -8.67 -33.62
N ARG A 471 7.64 -9.63 -34.50
CA ARG A 471 8.92 -10.38 -34.45
C ARG A 471 10.15 -9.52 -34.71
N LYS A 472 10.01 -8.42 -35.47
CA LYS A 472 11.12 -7.51 -35.77
C LYS A 472 11.64 -6.80 -34.52
N TYR A 473 10.74 -6.44 -33.61
CA TYR A 473 11.06 -5.68 -32.40
C TYR A 473 11.10 -6.54 -31.14
N ILE A 474 10.45 -7.70 -31.15
CA ILE A 474 10.34 -8.59 -30.00
C ILE A 474 10.85 -9.98 -30.34
N GLN A 475 11.77 -10.47 -29.51
CA GLN A 475 12.19 -11.88 -29.52
C GLN A 475 11.21 -12.71 -28.67
N ALA A 476 10.02 -12.95 -29.22
CA ALA A 476 9.00 -13.77 -28.56
C ALA A 476 9.48 -15.23 -28.41
N LYS A 477 9.29 -15.82 -27.23
CA LYS A 477 9.72 -17.19 -26.91
C LYS A 477 8.79 -18.26 -27.48
N ASN A 478 7.51 -17.93 -27.62
CA ASN A 478 6.46 -18.83 -28.07
C ASN A 478 5.34 -18.04 -28.79
N ASP A 479 4.38 -18.77 -29.37
CA ASP A 479 3.27 -18.16 -30.10
C ASP A 479 2.33 -17.35 -29.19
N PHE A 480 2.23 -17.70 -27.91
CA PHE A 480 1.42 -16.97 -26.93
C PHE A 480 1.94 -15.55 -26.71
N GLU A 481 3.25 -15.43 -26.45
CA GLU A 481 3.93 -14.14 -26.31
C GLU A 481 3.89 -13.35 -27.62
N LEU A 482 4.09 -14.00 -28.76
CA LEU A 482 3.97 -13.34 -30.06
C LEU A 482 2.58 -12.73 -30.27
N ALA A 483 1.53 -13.47 -29.94
CA ALA A 483 0.15 -13.01 -30.10
C ALA A 483 -0.15 -11.78 -29.24
N PHE A 484 0.33 -11.75 -27.98
CA PHE A 484 0.25 -10.56 -27.13
C PHE A 484 0.90 -9.33 -27.79
N TRP A 485 2.10 -9.50 -28.36
CA TRP A 485 2.80 -8.40 -29.03
C TRP A 485 2.18 -7.99 -30.37
N MET A 486 1.49 -8.89 -31.06
CA MET A 486 0.67 -8.56 -32.22
C MET A 486 -0.52 -7.68 -31.82
N GLU A 487 -1.23 -8.03 -30.75
CA GLU A 487 -2.32 -7.20 -30.21
C GLU A 487 -1.80 -5.82 -29.74
N MET A 488 -0.61 -5.77 -29.13
CA MET A 488 0.07 -4.53 -28.73
C MET A 488 0.32 -3.57 -29.90
N VAL A 489 0.66 -4.08 -31.09
CA VAL A 489 0.81 -3.26 -32.29
C VAL A 489 -0.51 -2.63 -32.71
N LEU A 490 -1.60 -3.39 -32.67
CA LEU A 490 -2.94 -2.88 -32.99
C LEU A 490 -3.40 -1.82 -31.98
N GLU A 491 -3.12 -2.04 -30.71
CA GLU A 491 -3.40 -1.08 -29.64
C GLU A 491 -2.59 0.21 -29.84
N GLY A 492 -1.29 0.12 -30.15
CA GLY A 492 -0.48 1.30 -30.49
C GLY A 492 -1.04 2.06 -31.70
N MET A 493 -1.51 1.36 -32.74
CA MET A 493 -2.15 1.99 -33.91
C MET A 493 -3.48 2.66 -33.54
N HIS A 494 -4.26 2.07 -32.65
CA HIS A 494 -5.48 2.68 -32.13
C HIS A 494 -5.15 3.97 -31.36
N GLN A 495 -4.17 3.95 -30.45
CA GLN A 495 -3.74 5.13 -29.70
C GLN A 495 -3.19 6.24 -30.61
N ALA A 496 -2.59 5.88 -31.75
CA ALA A 496 -2.15 6.82 -32.78
C ALA A 496 -3.29 7.31 -33.71
N LEU A 497 -4.56 7.02 -33.40
CA LEU A 497 -5.75 7.34 -34.20
C LEU A 497 -5.68 6.78 -35.63
N ARG A 498 -4.95 5.68 -35.85
CA ARG A 498 -4.89 4.99 -37.14
C ARG A 498 -5.96 3.91 -37.24
N LEU A 499 -6.35 3.32 -36.12
CA LEU A 499 -7.43 2.33 -36.06
C LEU A 499 -8.52 2.80 -35.09
N SER A 500 -9.76 2.41 -35.40
CA SER A 500 -10.88 2.49 -34.48
C SER A 500 -10.93 1.21 -33.64
N ARG A 501 -11.35 1.36 -32.38
CA ARG A 501 -11.53 0.25 -31.44
C ARG A 501 -12.91 0.40 -30.81
N GLU A 502 -13.68 -0.69 -30.86
CA GLU A 502 -14.96 -0.82 -30.16
C GLU A 502 -14.83 -1.88 -29.08
N ASP A 503 -15.09 -1.48 -27.84
CA ASP A 503 -15.17 -2.39 -26.69
C ASP A 503 -16.66 -2.66 -26.40
N LEU A 504 -17.11 -3.89 -26.65
CA LEU A 504 -18.48 -4.35 -26.42
C LEU A 504 -18.43 -5.64 -25.60
N ASP A 505 -18.95 -5.59 -24.38
CA ASP A 505 -18.94 -6.69 -23.41
C ASP A 505 -17.53 -7.31 -23.22
N SER A 506 -17.35 -8.58 -23.59
CA SER A 506 -16.10 -9.33 -23.55
C SER A 506 -15.33 -9.33 -24.88
N THR A 507 -15.66 -8.42 -25.79
CA THR A 507 -15.11 -8.35 -27.15
C THR A 507 -14.52 -6.99 -27.50
N ILE A 508 -13.37 -7.02 -28.16
CA ILE A 508 -12.65 -5.87 -28.70
C ILE A 508 -12.63 -6.01 -30.21
N THR A 509 -13.18 -5.03 -30.93
CA THR A 509 -13.22 -5.02 -32.39
C THR A 509 -12.36 -3.88 -32.95
N PHE A 510 -11.36 -4.23 -33.76
CA PHE A 510 -10.55 -3.26 -34.50
C PHE A 510 -11.06 -3.12 -35.93
N HIS A 511 -11.20 -1.88 -36.40
CA HIS A 511 -11.69 -1.55 -37.74
C HIS A 511 -11.15 -0.21 -38.24
N GLU A 512 -11.43 0.12 -39.51
CA GLU A 512 -11.03 1.40 -40.12
C GLU A 512 -11.59 2.61 -39.36
N LEU A 513 -10.79 3.67 -39.23
CA LEU A 513 -11.26 4.94 -38.70
C LEU A 513 -12.07 5.73 -39.76
N MET A 514 -13.40 5.69 -39.66
CA MET A 514 -14.35 6.26 -40.63
C MET A 514 -14.22 7.77 -40.92
N LYS A 515 -13.49 8.55 -40.09
CA LYS A 515 -13.56 10.02 -40.10
C LYS A 515 -12.70 10.77 -41.14
N PHE A 516 -11.85 10.10 -41.92
CA PHE A 516 -11.03 10.78 -42.94
C PHE A 516 -11.53 10.65 -44.39
N ASN A 517 -12.57 9.85 -44.64
CA ASN A 517 -13.11 9.64 -45.99
C ASN A 517 -14.00 10.79 -46.52
N VAL A 518 -14.39 11.76 -45.68
CA VAL A 518 -15.19 12.92 -46.11
C VAL A 518 -14.34 14.04 -46.73
N LEU A 519 -13.01 14.02 -46.55
CA LEU A 519 -12.10 15.07 -47.07
C LEU A 519 -11.28 14.66 -48.31
N ARG A 520 -11.40 13.41 -48.78
CA ARG A 520 -10.68 12.92 -49.97
C ARG A 520 -11.56 12.78 -51.23
N THR A 521 -12.87 12.98 -51.12
CA THR A 521 -13.83 12.84 -52.25
C THR A 521 -14.19 14.15 -52.95
N VAL A 522 -13.44 15.23 -52.73
CA VAL A 522 -13.52 16.44 -53.55
C VAL A 522 -12.16 16.75 -54.15
N LYS A 523 -11.88 16.13 -55.30
CA LYS A 523 -11.06 16.72 -56.36
C LYS A 523 -11.54 16.22 -57.71
#